data_AF-A0A7Y1VWR7-F1
#
_entry.id   AF-A0A7Y1VWR7-F1
#
_cell.length_a   1.000
_cell.length_b   1.000
_cell.length_c   1.000
_cell.angle_alpha   90.00
_cell.angle_beta   90.00
_cell.angle_gamma   90.00
#
_symmetry.space_group_name_H-M   'P 1'
#
loop_
_entity.id
_entity.type
_entity.pdbx_description
1 polymer ?
#
loop_
_entity_poly.entity_id
_entity_poly.type
_entity_poly.pdbx_seq_one_letter_code
_entity_poly.pdbx_strand_id
1 'polypeptide(L)' 'GDTSDCIAGQVLKGLKKPMQCPMFGHTCKPENPLGAPMVSSEGACAAYYHFSRFANEYNPS' A
#
# COMPACT_ATOMS: atom_id res chain seq x y z
N GLY A 1 -6.54 -14.14 10.45
CA GLY A 1 -5.35 -13.62 9.77
C GLY A 1 -5.47 -12.13 9.78
N ASP A 2 -4.70 -11.49 10.65
CA ASP A 2 -5.14 -10.32 11.41
C ASP A 2 -4.92 -9.02 10.63
N THR A 3 -5.96 -8.19 10.50
CA THR A 3 -5.83 -6.83 9.96
C THR A 3 -5.00 -5.93 10.88
N SER A 4 -4.69 -6.37 12.10
CA SER A 4 -3.93 -5.64 13.10
C SER A 4 -2.49 -5.31 12.71
N ASP A 5 -1.88 -6.08 11.80
CA ASP A 5 -0.54 -5.76 11.29
C ASP A 5 -0.55 -4.59 10.29
N CYS A 6 -1.73 -4.11 9.89
CA CYS A 6 -1.84 -2.96 9.01
C CYS A 6 -1.53 -1.65 9.75
N ILE A 7 -0.45 -0.98 9.34
CA ILE A 7 -0.04 0.31 9.90
C ILE A 7 -0.62 1.53 9.15
N ALA A 8 -1.79 1.38 8.50
CA ALA A 8 -2.41 2.43 7.69
C ALA A 8 -2.55 3.77 8.44
N GLY A 9 -2.86 3.73 9.74
CA GLY A 9 -2.94 4.94 10.57
C GLY A 9 -1.61 5.68 10.73
N GLN A 10 -0.47 4.97 10.75
CA GLN A 10 0.85 5.59 10.77
C GLN A 10 1.23 6.19 9.41
N VAL A 11 0.79 5.55 8.32
CA VAL A 11 0.96 6.06 6.95
C VAL A 11 0.18 7.36 6.75
N LEU A 12 -1.07 7.42 7.21
CA LEU A 12 -1.89 8.64 7.16
C LEU A 12 -1.28 9.81 7.92
N LYS A 13 -0.59 9.53 9.03
CA LYS A 13 0.13 10.54 9.83
C LYS A 13 1.48 10.92 9.24
N GLY A 14 1.90 10.32 8.13
CA GLY A 14 3.23 10.52 7.55
C GLY A 14 4.38 9.95 8.38
N LEU A 15 4.10 9.10 9.38
CA LEU A 15 5.12 8.52 10.27
C LEU A 15 5.84 7.33 9.65
N LYS A 16 5.18 6.63 8.71
CA LYS A 16 5.70 5.46 8.01
C LYS A 16 5.31 5.53 6.53
N LYS A 17 6.11 4.94 5.65
CA LYS A 17 5.80 4.76 4.23
C LYS A 17 4.96 3.50 4.01
N PRO A 18 4.15 3.42 2.93
CA PRO A 18 3.38 2.22 2.60
C PRO A 18 4.22 0.93 2.54
N MET A 19 5.44 0.99 1.99
CA MET A 19 6.35 -0.16 1.92
C MET A 19 6.87 -0.66 3.28
N GLN A 20 6.67 0.10 4.36
CA GLN A 20 7.00 -0.33 5.73
C GLN A 20 5.84 -1.10 6.38
N CYS A 21 4.68 -1.18 5.72
CA CYS A 21 3.55 -1.94 6.18
C CYS A 21 3.70 -3.40 5.74
N PRO A 22 3.73 -4.38 6.65
CA PRO A 22 3.91 -5.79 6.30
C PRO A 22 2.77 -6.33 5.43
N MET A 23 1.60 -5.71 5.49
CA MET A 23 0.44 -6.11 4.71
C MET A 23 0.40 -5.50 3.31
N PHE A 24 1.21 -4.47 3.03
CA PHE A 24 1.17 -3.71 1.78
C PHE A 24 1.61 -4.56 0.59
N GLY A 25 0.79 -4.60 -0.47
CA GLY A 25 1.09 -5.32 -1.72
C GLY A 25 0.89 -6.82 -1.66
N HIS A 26 0.75 -7.40 -0.46
CA HIS A 26 0.40 -8.79 -0.22
C HIS A 26 -1.11 -8.94 -0.01
N THR A 27 -1.56 -8.77 1.24
CA THR A 27 -2.98 -8.87 1.61
C THR A 27 -3.71 -7.55 1.38
N CYS A 28 -3.06 -6.41 1.65
CA CYS A 28 -3.59 -5.07 1.41
C CYS A 28 -3.26 -4.65 -0.02
N LYS A 29 -4.27 -4.66 -0.88
CA LYS A 29 -4.23 -4.31 -2.31
C LYS A 29 -5.54 -3.60 -2.70
N PRO A 30 -5.65 -2.94 -3.87
CA PRO A 30 -6.88 -2.24 -4.26
C PRO A 30 -8.12 -3.14 -4.26
N GLU A 31 -7.98 -4.42 -4.63
CA GLU A 31 -9.07 -5.41 -4.61
C GLU A 31 -9.46 -5.86 -3.17
N ASN A 32 -8.55 -5.71 -2.21
CA ASN A 32 -8.74 -6.10 -0.81
C ASN A 32 -8.09 -5.07 0.13
N PRO A 33 -8.69 -3.87 0.26
CA PRO A 33 -8.09 -2.79 1.03
C PRO A 33 -8.27 -3.03 2.52
N LEU A 34 -7.18 -2.94 3.29
CA LEU A 34 -7.23 -3.10 4.76
C LEU A 34 -7.37 -1.77 5.52
N GLY A 35 -7.30 -0.63 4.84
CA GLY A 35 -7.44 0.68 5.45
C GLY A 35 -7.64 1.80 4.44
N ALA A 36 -8.11 2.96 4.91
CA ALA A 36 -8.45 4.12 4.07
C ALA A 36 -7.39 4.51 3.02
N PRO A 37 -6.06 4.46 3.31
CA PRO A 37 -5.03 4.78 2.32
C PRO A 37 -4.99 3.87 1.09
N MET A 38 -5.58 2.68 1.16
CA MET A 38 -5.64 1.71 0.05
C MET A 38 -7.01 1.75 -0.66
N VAL A 39 -8.05 2.29 -0.02
CA VAL A 39 -9.42 2.35 -0.58
C VAL A 39 -9.52 3.40 -1.69
N SER A 40 -8.92 4.57 -1.50
CA SER A 40 -8.92 5.66 -2.49
C SER A 40 -7.71 5.57 -3.40
N SER A 41 -7.87 5.80 -4.70
CA SER A 41 -6.78 5.90 -5.68
C SER A 41 -5.79 7.02 -5.38
N GLU A 42 -6.25 8.10 -4.73
CA GLU A 42 -5.41 9.19 -4.21
C GLU A 42 -4.75 8.86 -2.87
N GLY A 43 -5.15 7.74 -2.24
CA GLY A 43 -4.62 7.30 -0.97
C GLY A 43 -3.15 6.90 -1.10
N ALA A 44 -2.35 7.21 -0.07
CA ALA A 44 -0.90 6.97 -0.09
C ALA A 44 -0.55 5.50 -0.39
N CYS A 45 -1.31 4.53 0.11
CA CYS A 45 -1.04 3.13 -0.20
C CYS A 45 -1.46 2.79 -1.64
N ALA A 46 -2.66 3.18 -2.09
CA ALA A 46 -3.09 2.89 -3.47
C ALA A 46 -2.15 3.52 -4.49
N ALA A 47 -1.80 4.81 -4.33
CA ALA A 47 -0.85 5.51 -5.17
C ALA A 47 0.49 4.77 -5.23
N TYR A 48 1.07 4.42 -4.08
CA TYR A 48 2.32 3.65 -4.06
C TYR A 48 2.16 2.29 -4.74
N TYR A 49 1.05 1.58 -4.55
CA TYR A 49 0.82 0.27 -5.17
C TYR A 49 0.75 0.38 -6.70
N HIS A 50 0.04 1.37 -7.23
CA HIS A 50 -0.05 1.60 -8.66
C HIS A 50 1.31 2.03 -9.25
N PHE A 51 1.98 3.02 -8.66
CA PHE A 51 3.26 3.52 -9.20
C PHE A 51 4.43 2.55 -8.99
N SER A 52 4.45 1.76 -7.91
CA SER A 52 5.50 0.75 -7.70
C SER A 52 5.36 -0.46 -8.63
N ARG A 53 4.14 -0.83 -9.04
CA ARG A 53 3.90 -1.83 -10.10
C ARG A 53 4.50 -1.39 -11.42
N PHE A 54 4.28 -0.14 -11.83
CA PHE A 54 4.89 0.42 -13.05
C PHE A 54 6.43 0.44 -13.00
N ALA A 55 7.03 0.65 -11.82
CA ALA A 55 8.49 0.60 -11.67
C ALA A 55 9.08 -0.82 -11.77
N ASN A 56 8.32 -1.86 -11.40
CA ASN A 56 8.75 -3.26 -11.52
C ASN A 56 8.47 -3.86 -12.91
N GLU A 57 7.67 -3.21 -13.75
CA GLU A 57 7.47 -3.59 -15.16
C GLU A 57 8.48 -2.93 -16.12
N TYR A 58 9.35 -2.02 -15.64
CA TYR A 58 10.55 -1.65 -16.40
C TYR A 58 11.70 -2.61 -16.09
N ASN A 59 11.60 -3.81 -16.66
CA ASN A 59 12.72 -4.72 -16.85
C ASN A 59 13.25 -4.49 -18.27
N PRO A 60 14.30 -3.66 -18.49
CA PRO A 60 14.96 -3.66 -19.79
C PRO A 60 15.59 -5.05 -19.93
N SER A 61 14.97 -5.90 -20.75
CA SER A 61 15.66 -7.07 -21.29
C SER A 61 16.81 -6.62 -22.17
#